data_AF-A0A421DC92-F1
#
_entry.id   AF-A0A421DC92-F1
#
_cell.length_a   1.000
_cell.length_b   1.000
_cell.length_c   1.000
_cell.angle_alpha   90.00
_cell.angle_beta   90.00
_cell.angle_gamma   90.00
#
_symmetry.space_group_name_H-M   'P 1'
#
loop_
_entity.id
_entity.type
_entity.pdbx_description
1 polymer ?
#
loop_
_entity_poly.entity_id
_entity_poly.type
_entity_poly.pdbx_seq_one_letter_code
_entity_poly.pdbx_strand_id
1 'polypeptide(L)'
;MSQKPIFVATHPRACSTAFERVFMTRRDTIQCIHEPFGDAFYYGPERLSPRFANDEQARLDSGFSESTFKTVLDRIEREAAENEVRP
;
A
#
# COMPACT_ATOMS: atom_id res chain seq x y z
N MET A 1 11.60 8.47 -19.30
CA MET A 1 10.13 8.43 -19.08
C MET A 1 9.81 9.23 -17.81
N SER A 2 8.57 9.70 -17.62
CA SER A 2 8.18 10.45 -16.42
C SER A 2 8.04 9.51 -15.23
N GLN A 3 8.89 9.64 -14.20
CA GLN A 3 8.85 8.86 -12.95
C GLN A 3 7.77 9.35 -11.95
N LYS A 4 6.66 9.90 -12.47
CA LYS A 4 5.62 10.46 -11.60
C LYS A 4 4.72 9.33 -11.10
N PRO A 5 4.52 9.20 -9.79
CA PRO A 5 3.61 8.19 -9.25
C PRO A 5 2.17 8.46 -9.70
N ILE A 6 1.42 7.38 -9.92
CA ILE A 6 -0.02 7.43 -10.20
C ILE A 6 -0.76 6.94 -8.96
N PHE A 7 -1.63 7.78 -8.42
CA PHE A 7 -2.48 7.43 -7.30
C PHE A 7 -3.88 7.07 -7.78
N VAL A 8 -4.34 5.87 -7.44
CA VAL A 8 -5.73 5.44 -7.64
C VAL A 8 -6.47 5.62 -6.31
N ALA A 9 -7.03 6.81 -6.10
CA ALA A 9 -7.88 7.08 -4.93
C ALA A 9 -9.28 6.51 -5.17
N THR A 10 -9.74 5.66 -4.26
CA THR A 10 -11.01 4.94 -4.40
C THR A 10 -11.60 4.59 -3.03
N HIS A 11 -12.79 3.98 -3.02
CA HIS A 11 -13.39 3.39 -1.82
C HIS A 11 -13.57 1.88 -2.01
N PRO A 12 -13.67 1.10 -0.91
CA PRO A 12 -13.85 -0.34 -1.01
C PRO A 12 -15.06 -0.72 -1.87
N ARG A 13 -14.90 -1.75 -2.71
CA ARG A 13 -15.92 -2.28 -3.62
C ARG A 13 -16.26 -1.41 -4.83
N ALA A 14 -15.47 -0.37 -5.14
CA ALA A 14 -15.64 0.46 -6.33
C ALA A 14 -14.93 -0.08 -7.60
N CYS A 15 -14.73 -1.41 -7.70
CA CYS A 15 -14.00 -2.05 -8.81
C CYS A 15 -12.53 -1.61 -9.00
N SER A 16 -11.90 -0.98 -8.00
CA SER A 16 -10.51 -0.52 -8.06
C SER A 16 -9.50 -1.65 -8.31
N THR A 17 -9.68 -2.82 -7.69
CA THR A 17 -8.82 -4.00 -7.96
C THR A 17 -8.96 -4.49 -9.40
N ALA A 18 -10.15 -4.40 -10.00
CA ALA A 18 -10.35 -4.77 -11.39
C ALA A 18 -9.67 -3.76 -12.33
N PHE A 19 -9.71 -2.48 -12.00
CA PHE A 19 -8.98 -1.42 -12.70
C PHE A 19 -7.46 -1.57 -12.56
N GLU A 20 -6.97 -1.89 -11.37
CA GLU A 20 -5.55 -2.19 -11.10
C GLU A 20 -5.03 -3.30 -12.01
N ARG A 21 -5.81 -4.37 -12.22
CA ARG A 21 -5.43 -5.48 -13.11
C ARG A 21 -5.16 -5.04 -14.54
N VAL A 22 -5.79 -3.97 -15.03
CA VAL A 22 -5.48 -3.40 -16.35
C VAL A 22 -4.05 -2.85 -16.37
N PHE A 23 -3.61 -2.15 -15.32
CA PHE A 23 -2.23 -1.67 -15.20
C PHE A 23 -1.22 -2.79 -15.00
N MET A 24 -1.59 -3.85 -14.28
CA MET A 24 -0.73 -5.02 -14.11
C MET A 24 -0.40 -5.76 -15.44
N THR A 25 -1.14 -5.47 -16.53
CA THR A 25 -0.78 -5.95 -17.88
C THR A 25 0.42 -5.21 -18.48
N ARG A 26 0.78 -4.05 -17.93
CA ARG A 26 1.83 -3.14 -18.40
C ARG A 26 3.12 -3.27 -17.58
N ARG A 27 3.53 -4.52 -17.29
CA ARG A 27 4.61 -4.86 -16.34
C ARG A 27 5.94 -4.15 -16.60
N ASP A 28 6.26 -3.89 -17.86
CA ASP A 28 7.51 -3.24 -18.26
C ASP A 28 7.51 -1.72 -18.05
N THR A 29 6.35 -1.14 -17.73
CA THR A 29 6.16 0.32 -17.67
C THR A 29 5.47 0.81 -16.40
N ILE A 30 4.73 -0.06 -15.69
CA ILE A 30 3.97 0.29 -14.49
C ILE A 30 4.16 -0.80 -13.45
N GLN A 31 4.68 -0.41 -12.29
CA GLN A 31 4.65 -1.21 -11.07
C GLN A 31 3.40 -0.86 -10.28
N CYS A 32 2.59 -1.86 -9.96
CA CYS A 32 1.41 -1.70 -9.11
C CYS A 32 1.77 -2.01 -7.66
N ILE A 33 1.34 -1.14 -6.73
CA ILE A 33 1.44 -1.36 -5.29
C ILE A 33 0.00 -1.44 -4.77
N HIS A 34 -0.40 -2.62 -4.32
CA HIS A 34 -1.77 -2.91 -3.92
C HIS A 34 -2.04 -2.40 -2.51
N GLU A 35 -3.05 -1.54 -2.36
CA GLU A 35 -3.58 -1.02 -1.09
C GLU A 35 -2.51 -0.75 0.00
N PRO A 36 -1.44 0.02 -0.30
CA PRO A 36 -0.23 0.07 0.53
C PRO A 36 -0.45 0.55 1.96
N PHE A 37 -1.49 1.35 2.18
CA PHE A 37 -1.75 1.99 3.48
C PHE A 37 -2.72 1.21 4.38
N GLY A 38 -3.23 0.05 3.93
CA GLY A 38 -4.19 -0.74 4.70
C GLY A 38 -3.66 -1.13 6.08
N ASP A 39 -2.40 -1.57 6.14
CA ASP A 39 -1.77 -2.04 7.37
C ASP A 39 -1.65 -0.93 8.42
N ALA A 40 -1.12 0.24 8.02
CA ALA A 40 -1.03 1.41 8.89
C ALA A 40 -2.42 1.93 9.30
N PHE A 41 -3.40 1.87 8.40
CA PHE A 41 -4.76 2.33 8.64
C PHE A 41 -5.53 1.48 9.67
N TYR A 42 -5.33 0.16 9.67
CA TYR A 42 -6.05 -0.79 10.53
C TYR A 42 -5.29 -1.15 11.82
N TYR A 43 -3.99 -1.42 11.71
CA TYR A 43 -3.23 -2.09 12.79
C TYR A 43 -2.16 -1.20 13.43
N GLY A 44 -1.62 -0.26 12.65
CA GLY A 44 -0.54 0.64 13.05
C GLY A 44 -0.84 1.52 14.28
N PRO A 45 0.18 2.20 14.82
CA PRO A 45 -0.01 3.12 15.95
C PRO A 45 -0.77 4.37 15.52
N GLU A 46 -0.68 4.76 14.24
CA GLU A 46 -1.34 5.91 13.61
C GLU A 46 -2.72 5.56 13.01
N ARG A 47 -3.29 4.40 13.36
CA ARG A 47 -4.55 3.90 12.78
C ARG A 47 -5.67 4.94 12.81
N LEU A 48 -6.47 4.94 11.76
CA LEU A 48 -7.65 5.80 11.63
C LEU A 48 -8.95 5.00 11.66
N SER A 49 -8.87 3.67 11.59
CA SER A 49 -10.04 2.81 11.71
C SER A 49 -10.43 2.56 13.17
N PRO A 50 -11.72 2.60 13.53
CA PRO A 50 -12.18 2.06 14.81
C PRO A 50 -12.16 0.52 14.81
N ARG A 51 -12.05 -0.11 13.64
CA ARG A 51 -11.94 -1.56 13.50
C ARG A 51 -10.67 -2.04 14.19
N PHE A 52 -10.79 -3.04 15.07
CA PHE A 52 -9.70 -3.56 15.92
C PHE A 52 -9.13 -2.55 16.95
N ALA A 53 -9.75 -1.38 17.14
CA ALA A 53 -9.25 -0.39 18.10
C ALA A 53 -9.24 -0.91 19.55
N ASN A 54 -10.17 -1.81 19.87
CA ASN A 54 -10.29 -2.46 21.19
C ASN A 54 -9.76 -3.91 21.20
N ASP A 55 -9.09 -4.34 20.12
CA ASP A 55 -8.57 -5.70 19.96
C ASP A 55 -7.07 -5.63 19.70
N GLU A 56 -6.31 -5.40 20.77
CA GLU A 56 -4.86 -5.27 20.71
C GLU A 56 -4.19 -6.55 20.25
N GLN A 57 -4.70 -7.71 20.67
CA GLN A 57 -4.13 -9.00 20.26
C GLN A 57 -4.24 -9.20 18.74
N ALA A 58 -5.39 -8.91 18.13
CA ALA A 58 -5.53 -8.99 16.67
C ALA A 58 -4.57 -8.04 15.93
N ARG A 59 -4.25 -6.89 16.51
CA ARG A 59 -3.27 -5.95 15.94
C ARG A 59 -1.85 -6.48 16.05
N LEU A 60 -1.47 -7.07 17.18
CA LEU A 60 -0.15 -7.70 17.35
C LEU A 60 0.00 -8.92 16.42
N ASP A 61 -1.02 -9.78 16.37
CA ASP A 61 -1.04 -10.99 15.54
C ASP A 61 -1.05 -10.69 14.04
N SER A 62 -1.47 -9.47 13.64
CA SER A 62 -1.38 -9.04 12.24
C SER A 62 0.06 -8.93 11.73
N GLY A 63 1.04 -8.75 12.63
CA GLY A 63 2.43 -8.45 12.26
C GLY A 63 2.66 -7.01 11.79
N PHE A 64 1.62 -6.17 11.80
CA PHE A 64 1.65 -4.79 11.31
C PHE A 64 1.34 -3.75 12.40
N SER A 65 1.42 -4.14 13.68
CA SER A 65 1.14 -3.23 14.80
C SER A 65 2.03 -1.99 14.81
N GLU A 66 3.23 -2.09 14.25
CA GLU A 66 4.24 -1.03 14.17
C GLU A 66 4.27 -0.31 12.79
N SER A 67 3.38 -0.70 11.86
CA SER A 67 3.34 -0.08 10.52
C SER A 67 2.82 1.36 10.62
N THR A 68 3.64 2.33 10.24
CA THR A 68 3.28 3.77 10.15
C THR A 68 3.11 4.19 8.69
N PHE A 69 2.40 5.31 8.44
CA PHE A 69 2.31 5.87 7.09
C PHE A 69 3.69 6.21 6.52
N LYS A 70 4.63 6.65 7.37
CA LYS A 70 6.02 6.90 6.97
C LYS A 70 6.71 5.61 6.51
N THR A 71 6.62 4.52 7.28
CA THR A 71 7.27 3.25 6.89
C THR A 71 6.72 2.69 5.57
N VAL A 72 5.44 2.93 5.28
CA VAL A 72 4.84 2.58 3.99
C VAL A 72 5.41 3.43 2.86
N LEU A 73 5.54 4.76 3.04
CA LEU A 73 6.16 5.64 2.05
C LEU A 73 7.63 5.30 1.81
N ASP A 74 8.42 5.09 2.86
CA ASP A 74 9.83 4.68 2.75
C ASP A 74 9.96 3.36 1.97
N ARG A 75 9.01 2.43 2.17
CA ARG A 75 8.95 1.17 1.41
C ARG A 75 8.63 1.41 -0.07
N ILE A 76 7.66 2.27 -0.39
CA ILE A 76 7.31 2.62 -1.78
C ILE A 76 8.52 3.25 -2.50
N GLU A 77 9.23 4.17 -1.84
CA GLU A 77 10.42 4.81 -2.40
C GLU A 77 11.54 3.80 -2.66
N ARG A 78 11.80 2.89 -1.71
CA ARG A 78 12.78 1.82 -1.89
C ARG A 78 12.42 0.89 -3.04
N GLU A 79 11.16 0.42 -3.10
CA GLU A 79 10.70 -0.46 -4.17
C GLU A 79 10.78 0.22 -5.55
N ALA A 80 10.55 1.53 -5.62
CA ALA A 80 10.75 2.30 -6.85
C ALA A 80 12.23 2.36 -7.26
N ALA A 81 13.13 2.65 -6.31
CA ALA A 81 14.57 2.73 -6.57
C ALA A 81 15.19 1.39 -7.01
N GLU A 82 14.80 0.28 -6.38
CA GLU A 82 15.28 -1.06 -6.75
C GLU A 82 14.91 -1.49 -8.18
N ASN A 83 13.81 -0.96 -8.71
CA ASN A 83 13.37 -1.26 -10.08
C ASN A 83 14.00 -0.36 -11.14
N GLU A 84 14.51 0.81 -10.78
CA GLU A 84 15.34 1.62 -11.70
C GLU A 84 16.70 0.95 -11.99
N VAL A 85 17.17 0.08 -11.08
CA VAL A 85 18.49 -0.58 -11.20
C VAL A 85 18.42 -1.89 -12.01
N ARG A 86 17.22 -2.43 -12.27
CA ARG A 86 17.06 -3.65 -13.09
C ARG A 86 17.04 -3.29 -14.59
N PRO A 87 17.95 -3.87 -15.42
CA PRO A 87 18.05 -3.59 -16.85
C PRO A 87 16.89 -4.16 -17.68
#